data_AF-A0A438DGQ9-F1
#
_entry.id   AF-A0A438DGQ9-F1
#
_cell.length_a   1.000
_cell.length_b   1.000
_cell.length_c   1.000
_cell.angle_alpha   90.00
_cell.angle_beta   90.00
_cell.angle_gamma   90.00
#
_symmetry.space_group_name_H-M   'P 1'
#
loop_
_entity.id
_entity.type
_entity.pdbx_description
1 polymer ?
#
loop_
_entity_poly.entity_id
_entity_poly.type
_entity_poly.pdbx_seq_one_letter_code
_entity_poly.pdbx_strand_id
1 'polypeptide(L)'
;MVSCGKCRKLLLSTRRETAFERPLLSGVAYAQRVAYSERERFEKQHGWTIKTMKREASPIRDEYAPVIFSQETVSYIESLDMMSGEEDRENILRARATGKAVLTSPFRLLGSHHLGVVLTFPVYKSKLPPNPTVEQRIEATAG
;
A
#
# COMPACT_ATOMS: atom_id res chain seq x y z
N MET A 1 -9.40 13.72 9.82
CA MET A 1 -10.08 12.81 8.85
C MET A 1 -10.08 13.32 7.40
N VAL A 2 -9.24 14.28 7.00
CA VAL A 2 -9.35 14.93 5.67
C VAL A 2 -8.44 14.32 4.59
N SER A 3 -7.48 13.45 4.94
CA SER A 3 -6.53 12.89 3.97
C SER A 3 -7.04 11.66 3.18
N CYS A 4 -8.23 11.12 3.51
CA CYS A 4 -8.76 9.89 2.89
C CYS A 4 -9.56 10.16 1.60
N GLY A 5 -10.13 11.36 1.43
CA GLY A 5 -11.01 11.67 0.30
C GLY A 5 -10.30 11.72 -1.06
N LYS A 6 -9.03 12.14 -1.11
CA LYS A 6 -8.26 12.27 -2.36
C LYS A 6 -7.70 10.93 -2.85
N CYS A 7 -7.19 10.08 -1.95
CA CYS A 7 -6.78 8.72 -2.28
C CYS A 7 -7.97 7.87 -2.73
N ARG A 8 -9.11 7.98 -2.04
CA ARG A 8 -10.36 7.31 -2.44
C ARG A 8 -10.80 7.74 -3.85
N LYS A 9 -10.69 9.02 -4.21
CA LYS A 9 -11.06 9.52 -5.55
C LYS A 9 -10.07 9.11 -6.66
N LEU A 10 -8.79 8.89 -6.33
CA LEU A 10 -7.76 8.43 -7.26
C LEU A 10 -7.79 6.90 -7.51
N LEU A 11 -8.29 6.13 -6.53
CA LEU A 11 -8.38 4.66 -6.59
C LEU A 11 -9.77 4.18 -7.04
N LEU A 12 -10.84 4.88 -6.62
CA LEU A 12 -12.21 4.65 -7.05
C LEU A 12 -12.62 5.54 -8.24
N SER A 13 -11.68 6.15 -8.97
CA SER A 13 -11.99 6.62 -10.32
C SER A 13 -12.19 5.39 -11.20
N THR A 14 -13.36 4.76 -11.09
CA THR A 14 -14.01 3.98 -12.13
C THR A 14 -14.29 4.90 -13.31
N ARG A 15 -13.24 5.35 -13.98
CA ARG A 15 -13.33 5.75 -15.37
C ARG A 15 -12.39 4.87 -16.14
N ARG A 16 -13.01 3.99 -16.91
CA ARG A 16 -12.46 3.34 -18.11
C ARG A 16 -11.58 4.29 -18.94
N GLU A 17 -11.83 5.61 -18.86
CA GLU A 17 -11.04 6.69 -19.48
C GLU A 17 -9.60 6.84 -18.97
N THR A 18 -9.29 6.55 -17.70
CA THR A 18 -7.91 6.69 -17.16
C THR A 18 -7.06 5.42 -17.26
N ALA A 19 -7.67 4.28 -17.64
CA ALA A 19 -6.91 3.07 -17.97
C ALA A 19 -5.98 3.31 -19.18
N PHE A 20 -6.40 4.19 -20.11
CA PHE A 20 -5.59 4.64 -21.23
C PHE A 20 -4.34 5.44 -20.77
N GLU A 21 -4.42 6.17 -19.66
CA GLU A 21 -3.27 6.91 -19.12
C GLU A 21 -2.21 6.01 -18.45
N ARG A 22 -2.50 4.71 -18.31
CA ARG A 22 -1.66 3.74 -17.60
C ARG A 22 -1.61 2.38 -18.33
N PRO A 23 -1.14 2.33 -19.58
CA PRO A 23 -1.24 1.14 -20.43
C PRO A 23 -0.44 -0.08 -19.92
N LEU A 24 0.54 0.14 -19.02
CA LEU A 24 1.41 -0.91 -18.49
C LEU A 24 1.10 -1.33 -17.05
N LEU A 25 0.06 -0.77 -16.42
CA LEU A 25 -0.31 -1.12 -15.04
C LEU A 25 -1.51 -2.07 -15.04
N SER A 26 -1.32 -3.29 -14.51
CA SER A 26 -2.39 -4.30 -14.38
C SER A 26 -3.44 -3.95 -13.33
N GLY A 27 -3.10 -3.07 -12.39
CA GLY A 27 -4.01 -2.53 -11.39
C GLY A 27 -3.30 -1.59 -10.43
N VAL A 28 -4.08 -0.88 -9.62
CA VAL A 28 -3.56 -0.07 -8.50
C VAL A 28 -4.29 -0.39 -7.21
N ALA A 29 -3.58 -0.23 -6.10
CA ALA A 29 -4.09 -0.42 -4.76
C ALA A 29 -3.41 0.55 -3.78
N TYR A 30 -4.00 0.71 -2.61
CA TYR A 30 -3.47 1.49 -1.51
C TYR A 30 -3.42 0.66 -0.25
N ALA A 31 -2.18 0.51 0.23
CA ALA A 31 -1.88 -0.05 1.53
C ALA A 31 -1.83 1.07 2.57
N GLN A 32 -2.49 0.89 3.71
CA GLN A 32 -2.41 1.84 4.81
C GLN A 32 -1.32 1.39 5.78
N ARG A 33 -0.50 2.31 6.29
CA ARG A 33 0.40 2.01 7.40
C ARG A 33 -0.41 1.84 8.69
N VAL A 34 -0.26 0.69 9.33
CA VAL A 34 -0.93 0.37 10.60
C VAL A 34 0.11 -0.09 11.61
N ALA A 35 0.24 0.61 12.74
CA ALA A 35 1.09 0.17 13.84
C ALA A 35 0.44 -0.98 14.61
N TYR A 36 1.22 -1.83 15.27
CA TYR A 36 0.70 -2.91 16.11
C TYR A 36 -0.35 -2.44 17.13
N SER A 37 -0.09 -1.31 17.79
CA SER A 37 -0.99 -0.71 18.78
C SER A 37 -2.35 -0.28 18.19
N GLU A 38 -2.42 -0.06 16.88
CA GLU A 38 -3.63 0.35 16.16
C GLU A 38 -4.35 -0.84 15.50
N ARG A 39 -3.71 -2.02 15.43
CA ARG A 39 -4.20 -3.20 14.69
C ARG A 39 -5.61 -3.61 15.13
N GLU A 40 -5.84 -3.77 16.43
CA GLU A 40 -7.14 -4.24 16.93
C GLU A 40 -8.28 -3.28 16.56
N ARG A 41 -8.04 -1.97 16.71
CA ARG A 41 -9.00 -0.93 16.33
C ARG A 41 -9.25 -0.94 14.83
N PHE A 42 -8.19 -1.08 14.03
CA PHE A 42 -8.25 -1.14 12.58
C PHE A 42 -9.08 -2.35 12.10
N GLU A 43 -8.79 -3.55 12.59
CA GLU A 43 -9.51 -4.78 12.23
C GLU A 43 -11.00 -4.69 12.63
N LYS A 44 -11.31 -4.16 13.82
CA LYS A 44 -12.70 -3.90 14.27
C LYS A 44 -13.43 -2.91 13.36
N GLN A 45 -12.75 -1.85 12.91
CA GLN A 45 -13.34 -0.82 12.06
C GLN A 45 -13.63 -1.34 10.64
N HIS A 46 -12.73 -2.17 10.10
CA HIS A 46 -12.82 -2.68 8.74
C HIS A 46 -13.63 -3.99 8.62
N GLY A 47 -13.83 -4.72 9.72
CA GLY A 47 -14.60 -5.96 9.75
C GLY A 47 -13.85 -7.18 9.20
N TRP A 48 -12.52 -7.09 9.07
CA TRP A 48 -11.65 -8.18 8.61
C TRP A 48 -10.29 -8.12 9.31
N THR A 49 -9.57 -9.25 9.28
CA THR A 49 -8.24 -9.38 9.88
C THR A 49 -7.14 -9.16 8.87
N ILE A 50 -6.01 -8.61 9.31
CA ILE A 50 -4.83 -8.43 8.46
C ILE A 50 -4.24 -9.80 8.13
N LYS A 51 -4.06 -10.09 6.83
CA LYS A 51 -3.55 -11.37 6.34
C LYS A 51 -2.17 -11.23 5.73
N THR A 52 -1.34 -12.27 5.81
CA THR A 52 -0.07 -12.34 5.07
C THR A 52 -0.33 -12.53 3.57
N MET A 53 0.70 -12.39 2.74
CA MET A 53 0.64 -12.72 1.30
C MET A 53 0.26 -14.19 1.04
N LYS A 54 0.46 -15.08 2.02
CA LYS A 54 -0.01 -16.48 1.99
C LYS A 54 -1.49 -16.64 2.36
N ARG A 55 -2.19 -15.53 2.63
CA ARG A 55 -3.61 -15.47 3.03
C ARG A 55 -3.90 -16.07 4.42
N GLU A 56 -2.88 -16.12 5.27
CA GLU A 56 -2.98 -16.54 6.67
C GLU A 56 -3.07 -15.32 7.58
N ALA A 57 -3.56 -15.46 8.82
CA ALA A 57 -3.57 -14.35 9.76
C ALA A 57 -2.14 -13.82 10.01
N SER A 58 -1.94 -12.51 9.90
CA SER A 58 -0.60 -11.93 10.05
C SER A 58 -0.11 -12.09 11.50
N PRO A 59 1.13 -12.58 11.72
CA PRO A 59 1.69 -12.68 13.06
C PRO A 59 1.88 -11.31 13.70
N ILE A 60 2.30 -11.28 14.96
CA ILE A 60 2.64 -10.04 15.65
C ILE A 60 3.89 -9.43 14.98
N ARG A 61 3.78 -8.16 14.57
CA ARG A 61 4.81 -7.33 13.92
C ARG A 61 4.64 -5.90 14.40
N ASP A 62 5.69 -5.11 14.36
CA ASP A 62 5.66 -3.71 14.80
C ASP A 62 4.74 -2.83 13.93
N GLU A 63 4.75 -3.09 12.62
CA GLU A 63 3.92 -2.42 11.64
C GLU A 63 3.45 -3.35 10.52
N TYR A 64 2.35 -2.95 9.90
CA TYR A 64 1.69 -3.64 8.79
C TYR A 64 1.37 -2.64 7.67
N ALA A 65 1.22 -3.16 6.45
CA ALA A 65 0.73 -2.40 5.31
C ALA A 65 -0.47 -3.12 4.64
N PRO A 66 -1.62 -3.26 5.34
CA PRO A 66 -2.81 -3.88 4.75
C PRO A 66 -3.41 -3.04 3.62
N VAL A 67 -3.78 -3.70 2.53
CA VAL A 67 -4.52 -3.06 1.43
C VAL A 67 -5.97 -2.80 1.84
N ILE A 68 -6.37 -1.52 1.81
CA ILE A 68 -7.73 -1.07 2.15
C ILE A 68 -8.54 -0.59 0.95
N PHE A 69 -7.88 -0.30 -0.16
CA PHE A 69 -8.51 0.09 -1.42
C PHE A 69 -7.76 -0.56 -2.57
N SER A 70 -8.49 -1.14 -3.52
CA SER A 70 -7.94 -1.78 -4.70
C SER A 70 -8.85 -1.55 -5.89
N GLN A 71 -8.28 -1.49 -7.09
CA GLN A 71 -9.06 -1.64 -8.31
C GLN A 71 -9.63 -3.07 -8.42
N GLU A 72 -10.74 -3.23 -9.14
CA GLU A 72 -11.41 -4.52 -9.32
C GLU A 72 -10.45 -5.59 -9.87
N THR A 73 -9.54 -5.22 -10.78
CA THR A 73 -8.54 -6.11 -11.39
C THR A 73 -7.55 -6.72 -10.40
N VAL A 74 -7.39 -6.11 -9.23
CA VAL A 74 -6.47 -6.53 -8.16
C VAL A 74 -7.21 -6.69 -6.82
N SER A 75 -8.52 -6.87 -6.82
CA SER A 75 -9.35 -7.03 -5.60
C SER A 75 -8.90 -8.18 -4.69
N TYR A 76 -8.24 -9.20 -5.24
CA TYR A 76 -7.73 -10.35 -4.48
C TYR A 76 -6.60 -10.02 -3.49
N ILE A 77 -6.04 -8.80 -3.53
CA ILE A 77 -5.03 -8.35 -2.56
C ILE A 77 -5.61 -7.54 -1.39
N GLU A 78 -6.92 -7.28 -1.39
CA GLU A 78 -7.58 -6.62 -0.26
C GLU A 78 -7.34 -7.41 1.05
N SER A 79 -7.15 -6.71 2.16
CA SER A 79 -6.76 -7.25 3.48
C SER A 79 -5.35 -7.86 3.59
N LEU A 80 -4.60 -7.98 2.48
CA LEU A 80 -3.25 -8.51 2.51
C LEU A 80 -2.26 -7.44 3.00
N ASP A 81 -1.38 -7.86 3.90
CA ASP A 81 -0.23 -7.12 4.41
C ASP A 81 0.90 -7.16 3.41
N MET A 82 1.10 -6.05 2.70
CA MET A 82 2.15 -5.92 1.70
C MET A 82 3.57 -6.01 2.33
N MET A 83 3.72 -5.77 3.64
CA MET A 83 5.00 -5.95 4.33
C MET A 83 5.35 -7.41 4.65
N SER A 84 4.44 -8.35 4.39
CA SER A 84 4.70 -9.78 4.56
C SER A 84 5.40 -10.42 3.36
N GLY A 85 5.41 -9.76 2.20
CA GLY A 85 6.25 -10.09 1.04
C GLY A 85 7.59 -9.34 1.09
N GLU A 86 8.68 -10.00 0.73
CA GLU A 86 10.02 -9.43 0.87
C GLU A 86 10.23 -8.26 -0.10
N GLU A 87 9.92 -8.47 -1.38
CA GLU A 87 10.07 -7.49 -2.45
C GLU A 87 9.23 -6.24 -2.21
N ASP A 88 7.96 -6.43 -1.82
CA ASP A 88 7.04 -5.33 -1.50
C ASP A 88 7.46 -4.59 -0.22
N ARG A 89 7.88 -5.31 0.82
CA ARG A 89 8.37 -4.70 2.08
C ARG A 89 9.57 -3.79 1.81
N GLU A 90 10.57 -4.28 1.10
CA GLU A 90 11.75 -3.47 0.75
C GLU A 90 11.38 -2.23 -0.06
N ASN A 91 10.46 -2.40 -1.01
CA ASN A 91 10.02 -1.28 -1.83
C ASN A 91 9.26 -0.23 -1.01
N ILE A 92 8.38 -0.64 -0.09
CA ILE A 92 7.66 0.27 0.81
C ILE A 92 8.62 1.05 1.70
N LEU A 93 9.59 0.37 2.33
CA LEU A 93 10.58 1.00 3.19
C LEU A 93 11.42 2.04 2.43
N ARG A 94 11.84 1.70 1.21
CA ARG A 94 12.60 2.60 0.34
C ARG A 94 11.76 3.77 -0.17
N ALA A 95 10.48 3.52 -0.53
CA ALA A 95 9.55 4.56 -0.97
C ALA A 95 9.43 5.64 0.10
N ARG A 96 9.11 5.25 1.34
CA ARG A 96 8.90 6.22 2.44
C ARG A 96 10.18 6.90 2.91
N ALA A 97 11.33 6.23 2.85
CA ALA A 97 12.59 6.88 3.22
C ALA A 97 12.99 7.94 2.19
N THR A 98 12.78 7.67 0.90
CA THR A 98 13.21 8.56 -0.21
C THR A 98 12.17 9.61 -0.59
N GLY A 99 10.89 9.40 -0.26
CA GLY A 99 9.76 10.21 -0.74
C GLY A 99 9.62 10.27 -2.26
N LYS A 100 10.10 9.23 -2.95
CA LYS A 100 10.02 9.11 -4.41
C LYS A 100 9.34 7.80 -4.79
N ALA A 101 8.93 7.74 -6.05
CA ALA A 101 8.47 6.50 -6.66
C ALA A 101 9.62 5.50 -6.74
N VAL A 102 9.37 4.24 -6.42
CA VAL A 102 10.37 3.17 -6.43
C VAL A 102 9.82 1.90 -7.08
N LEU A 103 10.70 1.16 -7.75
CA LEU A 103 10.38 -0.08 -8.45
C LEU A 103 11.06 -1.27 -7.80
N THR A 104 10.35 -2.39 -7.67
CA THR A 104 10.96 -3.68 -7.30
C THR A 104 11.88 -4.20 -8.42
N SER A 105 12.73 -5.16 -8.07
CA SER A 105 13.26 -6.11 -9.06
C SER A 105 12.11 -6.92 -9.68
N PRO A 106 12.26 -7.47 -10.88
CA PRO A 106 11.22 -8.34 -11.47
C PRO A 106 10.98 -9.58 -10.61
N PHE A 107 9.72 -9.84 -10.26
CA PHE A 107 9.31 -11.02 -9.48
C PHE A 107 7.93 -11.52 -9.94
N ARG A 108 7.52 -12.71 -9.47
CA ARG A 108 6.22 -13.29 -9.83
C ARG A 108 5.11 -12.63 -9.03
N LEU A 109 4.23 -11.90 -9.72
CA LEU A 109 3.11 -11.19 -9.10
C LEU A 109 2.08 -12.17 -8.52
N LEU A 110 1.47 -11.79 -7.40
CA LEU A 110 0.37 -12.54 -6.80
C LEU A 110 -0.82 -12.66 -7.77
N GLY A 111 -1.51 -13.80 -7.75
CA GLY A 111 -2.69 -14.06 -8.58
C GLY A 111 -2.36 -14.52 -10.01
N SER A 112 -1.63 -13.71 -10.79
CA SER A 112 -1.31 -14.05 -12.19
C SER A 112 -0.06 -14.92 -12.36
N HIS A 113 0.84 -14.92 -11.38
CA HIS A 113 2.17 -15.55 -11.46
C HIS A 113 3.06 -15.07 -12.61
N HIS A 114 2.65 -14.00 -13.29
CA HIS A 114 3.44 -13.35 -14.34
C HIS A 114 4.63 -12.64 -13.73
N LEU A 115 5.74 -12.63 -14.47
CA LEU A 115 6.90 -11.83 -14.12
C LEU A 115 6.57 -10.35 -14.33
N GLY A 116 6.71 -9.54 -13.29
CA GLY A 116 6.40 -8.12 -13.32
C GLY A 116 7.16 -7.33 -12.27
N VAL A 117 6.89 -6.03 -12.22
CA VAL A 117 7.48 -5.10 -11.24
C VAL A 117 6.36 -4.36 -10.52
N VAL A 118 6.60 -4.00 -9.26
CA VAL A 118 5.68 -3.17 -8.47
C VAL A 118 6.23 -1.76 -8.35
N LEU A 119 5.41 -0.77 -8.71
CA LEU A 119 5.68 0.65 -8.55
C LEU A 119 4.99 1.15 -7.27
N THR A 120 5.78 1.66 -6.32
CA THR A 120 5.27 2.13 -5.03
C THR A 120 5.50 3.63 -4.87
N PHE A 121 4.47 4.35 -4.43
CA PHE A 121 4.53 5.75 -4.04
C PHE A 121 4.19 5.89 -2.57
N PRO A 122 4.98 6.63 -1.77
CA PRO A 122 4.64 6.89 -0.39
C PRO A 122 3.58 7.99 -0.30
N VAL A 123 2.63 7.83 0.62
CA VAL A 123 1.62 8.84 0.96
C VAL A 123 1.89 9.36 2.36
N TYR A 124 2.12 10.67 2.49
CA TYR A 124 2.39 11.31 3.77
C TYR A 124 1.17 12.04 4.33
N LYS A 125 1.11 12.15 5.65
CA LYS A 125 0.19 13.04 6.37
C LYS A 125 0.51 14.49 6.00
N SER A 126 -0.50 15.36 5.99
CA SER A 126 -0.40 16.76 5.53
C SER A 126 0.57 17.65 6.32
N LYS A 127 1.07 17.20 7.47
CA LYS A 127 1.96 17.97 8.36
C LYS A 127 3.45 17.73 8.11
N LEU A 128 3.82 17.19 6.95
CA LEU A 128 5.21 16.97 6.59
C LEU A 128 5.89 18.31 6.23
N PRO A 129 7.03 18.66 6.82
CA PRO A 129 7.76 19.89 6.46
C PRO A 129 8.30 19.82 5.02
N PRO A 130 8.59 20.97 4.37
CA PRO A 130 9.00 21.01 2.97
C PRO A 130 10.35 20.33 2.67
N ASN A 131 11.27 20.31 3.62
CA ASN A 131 12.55 19.59 3.54
C ASN A 131 12.65 18.57 4.69
N PRO A 132 11.93 17.45 4.60
CA PRO A 132 11.85 16.52 5.71
C PRO A 132 13.05 15.57 5.74
N THR A 133 13.54 15.29 6.94
CA THR A 133 14.51 14.21 7.18
C THR A 133 13.90 12.83 6.90
N VAL A 134 14.72 11.79 6.86
CA VAL A 134 14.25 10.41 6.66
C VAL A 134 13.28 10.00 7.79
N GLU A 135 13.61 10.33 9.03
CA GLU A 135 12.81 10.02 10.21
C GLU A 135 11.45 10.72 10.16
N GLN A 136 11.43 12.01 9.77
CA GLN A 136 10.20 12.77 9.63
C GLN A 136 9.28 12.18 8.55
N ARG A 137 9.84 11.68 7.45
CA ARG A 137 9.07 10.98 6.41
C ARG A 137 8.48 9.69 6.93
N ILE A 138 9.28 8.86 7.60
CA ILE A 138 8.83 7.58 8.16
C ILE A 138 7.68 7.82 9.16
N GLU A 139 7.83 8.77 10.08
CA GLU A 139 6.81 9.08 11.08
C GLU A 139 5.51 9.60 10.43
N ALA A 140 5.65 10.48 9.43
CA ALA A 140 4.52 11.05 8.70
C ALA A 140 3.89 10.12 7.66
N THR A 141 4.43 8.92 7.44
CA THR A 141 3.89 7.98 6.45
C THR A 141 2.49 7.53 6.84
N ALA A 142 1.54 7.67 5.92
CA ALA A 142 0.16 7.23 6.04
C ALA A 142 -0.10 5.91 5.30
N GLY A 143 0.66 5.61 4.26
CA GLY A 143 0.56 4.43 3.41
C GLY A 143 1.61 4.42 2.32
#